data_AF-A0AAN7B5A0-F1
#
_entry.id   AF-A0AAN7B5A0-F1
#
_cell.length_a   1.000
_cell.length_b   1.000
_cell.length_c   1.000
_cell.angle_alpha   90.00
_cell.angle_beta   90.00
_cell.angle_gamma   90.00
#
_symmetry.space_group_name_H-M   'P 1'
#
loop_
_entity.id
_entity.type
_entity.pdbx_description
1 polymer ?
#
loop_
_entity_poly.entity_id
_entity_poly.type
_entity_poly.pdbx_seq_one_letter_code
_entity_poly.pdbx_strand_id
1 'polypeptide(L)' 'MKPQSISNRYIKLEDLRNLLMSKFGAGNFKIHERENGYEITVPEVLEEVSV' A
#
# COMPACT_ATOMS: atom_id res chain seq x y z
N MET A 1 8.31 1.26 -8.88
CA MET A 1 7.87 1.07 -7.48
C MET A 1 8.48 2.16 -6.61
N LYS A 2 7.67 3.02 -5.97
CA LYS A 2 8.15 4.02 -5.00
C LYS A 2 7.50 3.80 -3.64
N PRO A 3 8.26 3.90 -2.53
CA PRO A 3 7.69 3.82 -1.19
C PRO A 3 6.82 5.05 -0.91
N GLN A 4 5.70 4.83 -0.24
CA GLN A 4 4.75 5.86 0.19
C GLN A 4 4.47 5.70 1.68
N SER A 5 4.28 6.81 2.39
CA SER A 5 4.05 6.81 3.83
C SER A 5 2.60 7.13 4.16
N ILE A 6 2.00 6.33 5.04
CA ILE A 6 0.62 6.50 5.53
C ILE A 6 0.66 6.61 7.05
N SER A 7 -0.09 7.55 7.63
CA SER A 7 -0.21 7.63 9.09
C SER A 7 -1.10 6.51 9.65
N ASN A 8 -0.68 5.90 10.75
CA ASN A 8 -1.43 4.87 11.47
C ASN A 8 -2.62 5.43 12.30
N ARG A 9 -2.85 6.76 12.24
CA ARG A 9 -3.96 7.42 12.94
C ARG A 9 -5.34 7.06 12.35
N TYR A 10 -5.41 6.80 11.05
CA TYR A 10 -6.69 6.70 10.32
C TYR A 10 -6.99 5.30 9.78
N ILE A 11 -6.02 4.39 9.81
CA ILE A 11 -6.17 3.02 9.30
C ILE A 11 -5.34 2.08 10.17
N LYS A 12 -5.91 0.93 10.54
CA LYS A 12 -5.17 -0.13 11.23
C LYS A 12 -4.37 -0.97 10.23
N LEU A 13 -3.33 -1.64 10.71
CA LEU A 13 -2.47 -2.49 9.88
C LEU A 13 -3.26 -3.59 9.14
N GLU A 14 -4.22 -4.24 9.81
CA GLU A 14 -5.05 -5.28 9.21
C GLU A 14 -5.94 -4.74 8.09
N ASP A 15 -6.59 -3.60 8.31
CA ASP A 15 -7.42 -2.93 7.31
C ASP A 15 -6.59 -2.49 6.10
N LEU A 16 -5.39 -1.93 6.34
CA LEU A 16 -4.45 -1.56 5.28
C LEU A 16 -4.01 -2.80 4.48
N ARG A 17 -3.68 -3.90 5.16
CA ARG A 17 -3.30 -5.16 4.49
C ARG A 17 -4.45 -5.71 3.65
N ASN A 18 -5.67 -5.71 4.16
CA ASN A 18 -6.86 -6.16 3.44
C ASN A 18 -7.13 -5.29 2.21
N LEU A 19 -7.02 -3.97 2.34
CA LEU A 19 -7.16 -3.01 1.24
C LEU A 19 -6.13 -3.26 0.14
N LEU A 20 -4.84 -3.36 0.51
CA LEU A 20 -3.77 -3.59 -0.45
C LEU A 20 -3.89 -4.96 -1.11
N MET A 21 -4.31 -5.98 -0.37
CA MET A 21 -4.57 -7.31 -0.90
C MET A 21 -5.73 -7.32 -1.90
N SER A 22 -6.82 -6.59 -1.60
CA SER A 22 -7.95 -6.47 -2.52
C SER A 22 -7.60 -5.70 -3.79
N LYS A 23 -6.69 -4.72 -3.72
CA LYS A 23 -6.36 -3.84 -4.87
C LYS A 23 -5.24 -4.38 -5.74
N PHE A 24 -4.21 -4.96 -5.14
CA PHE A 24 -2.99 -5.37 -5.84
C PHE A 24 -2.80 -6.90 -5.88
N GLY A 25 -3.57 -7.66 -5.09
CA GLY A 25 -3.35 -9.08 -4.90
C GLY A 25 -2.26 -9.40 -3.86
N ALA A 26 -2.28 -10.63 -3.35
CA ALA A 26 -1.30 -11.08 -2.37
C ALA A 26 0.12 -11.12 -2.97
N GLY A 27 1.11 -10.62 -2.22
CA GLY A 27 2.53 -10.62 -2.64
C GLY A 27 2.95 -9.45 -3.53
N ASN A 28 2.00 -8.68 -4.06
CA ASN A 28 2.27 -7.51 -4.91
C ASN A 28 2.42 -6.20 -4.12
N PHE A 29 2.66 -6.26 -2.82
CA PHE A 29 2.92 -5.05 -2.02
C PHE A 29 3.78 -5.41 -0.81
N LYS A 30 4.43 -4.40 -0.24
CA LYS A 30 5.17 -4.50 1.02
C LYS A 30 4.69 -3.43 1.98
N ILE A 31 4.55 -3.77 3.26
CA ILE A 31 4.25 -2.83 4.34
C ILE A 31 5.37 -2.95 5.37
N HIS A 32 5.99 -1.82 5.73
CA HIS A 32 6.87 -1.70 6.88
C HIS A 32 6.20 -0.81 7.93
N GLU A 33 6.03 -1.33 9.13
CA GLU A 33 5.51 -0.56 10.25
C GLU A 33 6.58 0.38 10.80
N ARG A 34 6.17 1.62 11.09
CA ARG A 34 6.98 2.69 11.66
C ARG A 34 6.25 3.23 12.89
N GLU A 35 6.97 3.94 13.74
CA GLU A 35 6.47 4.44 15.03
C GLU A 35 5.13 5.22 14.92
N ASN A 36 4.94 5.98 13.83
CA ASN A 36 3.74 6.80 13.59
C ASN A 36 3.02 6.48 12.26
N GLY A 37 3.27 5.30 11.68
CA GLY A 37 2.70 5.00 10.37
C GLY A 37 3.18 3.73 9.70
N TYR A 38 2.87 3.63 8.42
CA TYR A 38 3.20 2.52 7.55
C TYR A 38 3.93 3.06 6.32
N GLU A 39 5.05 2.46 5.99
CA GLU A 39 5.73 2.65 4.72
C GLU A 39 5.33 1.53 3.77
N ILE A 40 4.58 1.87 2.73
CA ILE A 40 4.05 0.93 1.75
C ILE A 40 4.82 1.01 0.45
N THR A 41 5.11 -0.13 -0.16
CA THR A 41 5.64 -0.21 -1.52
C THR A 41 4.65 -0.99 -2.36
N VAL A 42 4.12 -0.36 -3.41
CA VAL A 42 3.20 -0.97 -4.37
C VAL A 42 3.81 -0.88 -5.78
N PRO A 43 3.48 -1.81 -6.68
CA PRO A 43 3.80 -1.71 -8.11
C PRO A 43 3.25 -0.40 -8.64
N GLU A 44 3.97 0.19 -9.59
CA GLU A 44 3.36 1.23 -10.41
C GLU A 44 2.19 0.54 -11.13
N VAL A 45 0.98 0.97 -10.79
CA VAL A 45 -0.17 0.63 -11.60
C VAL A 45 0.15 1.21 -12.96
N LEU A 46 0.28 0.36 -13.98
CA LEU A 46 0.24 0.81 -15.35
C LEU A 46 -1.15 1.43 -15.51
N GLU A 47 -1.24 2.75 -15.36
CA GLU A 47 -2.44 3.46 -15.80
C GLU A 47 -2.57 3.15 -17.29
N GLU A 48 -3.68 2.52 -17.66
CA GLU A 48 -4.03 2.33 -19.07
C GLU A 48 -4.23 3.75 -19.63
N VAL A 49 -3.18 4.29 -20.23
CA VAL A 49 -3.26 5.56 -20.96
C VAL A 49 -4.19 5.28 -22.12
N SER A 50 -5.45 5.73 -22.01
CA SER A 50 -6.38 5.72 -23.13
C SER A 50 -5.78 6.62 -24.21
N VAL A 51 -5.30 5.99 -25.29
CA VAL A 51 -4.83 6.65 -26.52
C VAL A 51 -6.03 7.11 -27.33
#